data_AF-A0AAV2SKU5-F1
#
_entry.id   AF-A0AAV2SKU5-F1
#
_cell.length_a   1.000
_cell.length_b   1.000
_cell.length_c   1.000
_cell.angle_alpha   90.00
_cell.angle_beta   90.00
_cell.angle_gamma   90.00
#
_symmetry.space_group_name_H-M   'P 1'
#
loop_
_entity.id
_entity.type
_entity.pdbx_description
1 polymer ?
#
loop_
_entity_poly.entity_id
_entity_poly.type
_entity_poly.pdbx_seq_one_letter_code
_entity_poly.pdbx_strand_id
1 'polypeptide(L)'
;DTFECSICNDAFDSYIHRPRVLPCGHGFCTQCIETCINRGNKSCAVCKEVYSANSATDLAVCYLLEEFLNKSSISAPQKQDSNSVMTIVNGFLCPKHEGIPLYFHCKGHNINICHSCAVIDHPPTSCDLIPLSDEFKKQSQVLSVQKRKQVFIDTEKDLKILFQENLDYLTKQKIEVEQLLTKIEQINRNILEKEKSQDQIIEDMQGCQEKQKFFENIENKLQSATNTQNLTNECEMATNDILLSHKWEETLSKELNVIKNKYVQVVRNGVHRSCQVIIQGGKTYIPTLCKEVNPPCNAKLIHENELGLTSDSTTVWMDLSANGDSLGRVLIRVMGDSAYGQQFLILILGTNGPSLKGATFDYKYIDSIGLEKYITEGGSRSDESLLSLKKEDYEMLKRGRLFPKNSPTKASFVIMTLDRYSTCYGYFGEVITGMEVIDRAASNVYDITNITISGCGIVVDC
;
A
#
# COMPACT_ATOMS: atom_id res chain seq x y z
N ASP A 1 28.12 -23.58 4.51
CA ASP A 1 27.62 -24.93 4.81
C ASP A 1 26.31 -24.82 5.61
N THR A 2 25.26 -24.27 5.01
CA THR A 2 24.06 -23.75 5.73
C THR A 2 22.76 -24.50 5.43
N PHE A 3 22.81 -25.61 4.68
CA PHE A 3 21.62 -26.37 4.26
C PHE A 3 21.71 -27.89 4.51
N GLU A 4 22.61 -28.33 5.38
CA GLU A 4 22.82 -29.74 5.70
C GLU A 4 22.65 -29.99 7.20
N CYS A 5 22.16 -31.18 7.54
CA CYS A 5 22.02 -31.60 8.93
C CYS A 5 23.38 -31.94 9.52
N SER A 6 23.81 -31.28 10.60
CA SER A 6 25.13 -31.55 11.21
C SER A 6 25.27 -32.91 11.92
N ILE A 7 24.23 -33.75 11.90
CA ILE A 7 24.25 -35.12 12.46
C ILE A 7 24.48 -36.15 11.36
N CYS A 8 23.70 -36.13 10.28
CA CYS A 8 23.83 -37.07 9.16
C CYS A 8 24.62 -36.53 7.97
N ASN A 9 24.87 -35.22 7.92
CA ASN A 9 25.46 -34.47 6.80
C ASN A 9 24.64 -34.53 5.51
N ASP A 10 23.38 -34.94 5.58
CA ASP A 10 22.46 -34.90 4.43
C ASP A 10 21.83 -33.51 4.29
N ALA A 11 21.53 -33.12 3.05
CA ALA A 11 20.83 -31.89 2.73
C ALA A 11 19.40 -31.90 3.30
N PHE A 12 18.95 -30.76 3.82
CA PHE A 12 17.58 -30.61 4.26
C PHE A 12 16.60 -30.67 3.08
N ASP A 13 15.45 -31.31 3.28
CA ASP A 13 14.37 -31.42 2.30
C ASP A 13 12.99 -31.16 2.97
N SER A 14 11.89 -31.21 2.24
CA SER A 14 10.54 -30.97 2.79
C SER A 14 9.87 -32.23 3.37
N TYR A 15 10.56 -33.38 3.38
CA TYR A 15 9.99 -34.68 3.73
C TYR A 15 10.83 -35.41 4.79
N ILE A 16 11.87 -36.15 4.38
CA ILE A 16 12.68 -37.01 5.26
C ILE A 16 13.63 -36.17 6.12
N HIS A 17 14.33 -35.25 5.48
CA HIS A 17 15.31 -34.38 6.13
C HIS A 17 14.71 -33.01 6.47
N ARG A 18 13.44 -32.96 6.89
CA ARG A 18 12.77 -31.70 7.21
C ARG A 18 13.40 -30.97 8.39
N PRO A 19 13.86 -29.71 8.25
CA PRO A 19 14.64 -29.02 9.28
C PRO A 19 13.76 -28.57 10.43
N ARG A 20 14.13 -28.94 11.67
CA ARG A 20 13.44 -28.54 12.90
C ARG A 20 14.38 -27.89 13.88
N VAL A 21 13.85 -26.97 14.67
CA VAL A 21 14.61 -26.13 15.60
C VAL A 21 14.36 -26.58 17.04
N LEU A 22 15.45 -26.81 17.78
CA LEU A 22 15.41 -27.07 19.22
C LEU A 22 15.17 -25.75 19.98
N PRO A 23 14.72 -25.78 21.25
CA PRO A 23 14.55 -24.57 22.08
C PRO A 23 15.81 -23.70 22.19
N CYS A 24 17.00 -24.31 22.09
CA CYS A 24 18.29 -23.65 22.06
C CYS A 24 18.61 -22.88 20.75
N GLY A 25 17.73 -22.95 19.74
CA GLY A 25 17.91 -22.32 18.43
C GLY A 25 18.69 -23.12 17.39
N HIS A 26 19.34 -24.24 17.76
CA HIS A 26 20.03 -25.11 16.79
C HIS A 26 19.05 -26.01 16.02
N GLY A 27 19.33 -26.23 14.74
CA GLY A 27 18.47 -26.99 13.83
C GLY A 27 19.07 -28.32 13.37
N PHE A 28 18.23 -29.36 13.29
CA PHE A 28 18.58 -30.69 12.76
C PHE A 28 17.41 -31.28 11.97
N CYS A 29 17.66 -32.34 11.19
CA CYS A 29 16.61 -32.95 10.40
C CYS A 29 15.65 -33.78 11.28
N THR A 30 14.39 -33.90 10.85
CA THR A 30 13.34 -34.62 11.58
C THR A 30 13.77 -36.04 11.94
N GLN A 31 14.35 -36.78 10.98
CA GLN A 31 14.81 -38.15 11.20
C GLN A 31 15.93 -38.25 12.27
N CYS A 32 16.89 -37.33 12.27
CA CYS A 32 17.97 -37.34 13.26
C CYS A 32 17.46 -37.01 14.66
N ILE A 33 16.57 -36.04 14.79
CA ILE A 33 15.94 -35.69 16.08
C ILE A 33 15.15 -36.87 16.63
N GLU A 34 14.32 -37.49 15.78
CA GLU A 34 13.51 -38.65 16.17
C GLU A 34 14.40 -39.81 16.62
N THR A 35 15.51 -40.06 15.92
CA THR A 35 16.50 -41.08 16.29
C THR A 35 17.17 -40.78 17.64
N CYS A 36 17.50 -39.51 17.91
CA CYS A 36 18.09 -39.10 19.20
C CYS A 36 17.10 -39.26 20.36
N ILE A 37 15.83 -38.87 20.17
CA ILE A 37 14.78 -39.03 21.18
C ILE A 37 14.54 -40.51 21.49
N ASN A 38 14.42 -41.35 20.46
CA ASN A 38 14.21 -42.80 20.63
C ASN A 38 15.38 -43.52 21.31
N ARG A 39 16.59 -42.95 21.24
CA ARG A 39 17.78 -43.43 21.96
C ARG A 39 17.91 -42.85 23.38
N GLY A 40 16.95 -42.04 23.83
CA GLY A 40 16.96 -41.40 25.15
C GLY A 40 17.88 -40.17 25.26
N ASN A 41 18.45 -39.69 24.16
CA ASN A 41 19.40 -38.58 24.13
C ASN A 41 18.69 -37.26 23.80
N LYS A 42 18.13 -36.61 24.83
CA LYS A 42 17.40 -35.33 24.71
C LYS A 42 18.29 -34.10 24.93
N SER A 43 19.47 -34.07 24.33
CA SER A 43 20.43 -32.96 24.41
C SER A 43 20.86 -32.49 23.02
N CYS A 44 21.01 -31.19 22.83
CA CYS A 44 21.48 -30.61 21.57
C CYS A 44 22.87 -31.14 21.19
N ALA A 45 23.08 -31.57 19.94
CA ALA A 45 24.38 -32.10 19.50
C ALA A 45 25.49 -31.02 19.51
N VAL A 46 25.12 -29.75 19.33
CA VAL A 46 26.02 -28.60 19.24
C VAL A 46 26.30 -28.00 20.61
N CYS A 47 25.28 -27.46 21.30
CA CYS A 47 25.47 -26.75 22.57
C CYS A 47 25.26 -27.61 23.83
N LYS A 48 24.85 -28.87 23.69
CA LYS A 48 24.56 -29.81 24.79
C LYS A 48 23.39 -29.43 25.72
N GLU A 49 22.66 -28.36 25.44
CA GLU A 49 21.45 -28.02 26.21
C GLU A 49 20.39 -29.12 26.10
N VAL A 50 19.80 -29.46 27.25
CA VAL A 50 18.74 -30.47 27.36
C VAL A 50 17.41 -29.86 26.94
N TYR A 51 16.64 -30.59 26.15
CA TYR A 51 15.32 -30.17 25.69
C TYR A 51 14.25 -31.21 26.06
N SER A 52 13.01 -30.77 26.15
CA SER A 52 11.88 -31.64 26.47
C SER A 52 10.98 -31.79 25.24
N ALA A 53 11.16 -32.90 24.53
CA ALA A 53 10.31 -33.33 23.42
C ALA A 53 10.12 -34.85 23.48
N ASN A 54 8.97 -35.37 23.05
CA ASN A 54 8.67 -36.80 23.02
C ASN A 54 8.67 -37.36 21.59
N SER A 55 8.52 -36.49 20.59
CA SER A 55 8.78 -36.77 19.18
C SER A 55 9.41 -35.54 18.51
N ALA A 56 10.09 -35.76 17.38
CA ALA A 56 10.55 -34.69 16.51
C ALA A 56 9.38 -33.78 16.05
N THR A 57 8.14 -34.29 15.95
CA THR A 57 6.98 -33.47 15.58
C THR A 57 6.63 -32.40 16.61
N ASP A 58 7.04 -32.57 17.86
CA ASP A 58 6.81 -31.60 18.94
C ASP A 58 7.67 -30.34 18.79
N LEU A 59 8.65 -30.37 17.88
CA LEU A 59 9.62 -29.30 17.65
C LEU A 59 9.27 -28.54 16.37
N ALA A 60 9.36 -27.20 16.44
CA ALA A 60 8.99 -26.31 15.34
C ALA A 60 9.84 -26.57 14.08
N VAL A 61 9.18 -26.53 12.92
CA VAL A 61 9.85 -26.57 11.62
C VAL A 61 10.46 -25.20 11.32
N CYS A 62 11.68 -25.18 10.78
CA CYS A 62 12.28 -23.95 10.29
C CYS A 62 11.74 -23.61 8.89
N TYR A 63 10.58 -22.95 8.83
CA TYR A 63 9.93 -22.60 7.56
C TYR A 63 10.77 -21.67 6.67
N LEU A 64 11.65 -20.86 7.27
CA LEU A 64 12.59 -20.03 6.50
C LEU A 64 13.54 -20.90 5.65
N LEU A 65 14.12 -21.95 6.23
CA LEU A 65 14.97 -22.90 5.49
C LEU A 65 14.15 -23.67 4.45
N GLU A 66 12.91 -24.06 4.77
CA GLU A 66 12.00 -24.74 3.84
C GLU A 66 11.64 -23.86 2.63
N GLU A 67 11.41 -22.56 2.84
CA GLU A 67 11.12 -21.59 1.78
C GLU A 67 12.36 -21.27 0.93
N PHE A 68 13.54 -21.16 1.54
CA PHE A 68 14.79 -20.99 0.81
C PHE A 68 15.11 -22.21 -0.06
N LEU A 69 14.92 -23.44 0.44
CA LEU A 69 15.11 -24.67 -0.34
C LEU A 69 14.15 -24.73 -1.54
N ASN A 70 12.90 -24.33 -1.34
CA ASN A 70 11.87 -24.24 -2.39
C ASN A 70 12.14 -23.13 -3.42
N LYS A 71 12.85 -22.06 -3.04
CA LYS A 71 13.28 -20.99 -3.95
C LYS A 71 14.57 -21.33 -4.70
N SER A 72 15.44 -22.16 -4.12
CA SER A 72 16.65 -22.70 -4.77
C SER A 72 16.38 -23.90 -5.70
N SER A 73 15.17 -24.45 -5.70
CA SER A 73 14.68 -25.42 -6.69
C SER A 73 14.07 -24.75 -7.94
N ILE A 74 14.68 -23.64 -8.39
CA ILE A 74 14.67 -23.20 -9.79
C ILE A 74 16.04 -23.64 -10.36
N SER A 75 16.25 -24.93 -10.56
CA SER A 75 16.15 -25.54 -11.88
C SER A 75 15.88 -27.04 -11.73
N ALA A 76 14.60 -27.41 -11.65
CA ALA A 76 14.21 -28.73 -12.11
C ALA A 76 14.39 -28.75 -13.64
N PRO A 77 15.19 -29.68 -14.21
CA PRO A 77 15.18 -29.88 -15.65
C PRO A 77 13.78 -30.37 -16.03
N GLN A 78 13.05 -29.50 -16.72
CA GLN A 78 11.86 -29.89 -17.46
C GLN A 78 12.26 -31.00 -18.44
N LYS A 79 11.60 -32.14 -18.35
CA LYS A 79 11.41 -33.17 -19.40
C LYS A 79 12.43 -33.13 -20.54
N GLN A 80 13.64 -33.68 -20.34
CA GLN A 80 14.48 -34.18 -21.43
C GLN A 80 15.25 -35.43 -20.99
N ASP A 81 15.01 -36.50 -21.75
CA ASP A 81 15.78 -37.74 -21.92
C ASP A 81 16.22 -38.55 -20.69
N SER A 82 15.56 -39.69 -20.52
CA SER A 82 15.93 -40.87 -19.73
C SER A 82 17.30 -41.50 -20.07
N ASN A 83 18.15 -40.82 -20.86
CA ASN A 83 19.50 -41.27 -21.23
C ASN A 83 20.63 -40.58 -20.45
N SER A 84 20.38 -39.54 -19.67
CA SER A 84 21.45 -38.80 -18.97
C SER A 84 21.94 -39.44 -17.66
N VAL A 85 21.09 -40.25 -17.01
CA VAL A 85 21.51 -41.06 -15.84
C VAL A 85 22.46 -42.18 -16.27
N MET A 86 22.24 -42.79 -17.44
CA MET A 86 23.06 -43.88 -17.98
C MET A 86 24.51 -43.43 -18.27
N THR A 87 24.71 -42.18 -18.67
CA THR A 87 26.05 -41.62 -18.97
C THR A 87 26.87 -41.34 -17.71
N ILE A 88 26.23 -41.00 -16.58
CA ILE A 88 26.91 -40.78 -15.30
C ILE A 88 27.40 -42.12 -14.73
N VAL A 89 26.60 -43.19 -14.82
CA VAL A 89 27.00 -44.53 -14.35
C VAL A 89 28.14 -45.10 -15.21
N ASN A 90 28.11 -44.88 -16.53
CA ASN A 90 29.17 -45.34 -17.44
C ASN A 90 30.52 -44.61 -17.26
N GLY A 91 30.54 -43.40 -16.67
CA GLY A 91 31.77 -42.66 -16.38
C GLY A 91 32.63 -43.23 -15.24
N PHE A 92 32.07 -44.18 -14.46
CA PHE A 92 32.75 -44.83 -13.33
C PHE A 92 33.07 -46.30 -13.58
N LEU A 93 32.85 -46.81 -14.80
CA LEU A 93 33.11 -48.20 -15.17
C LEU A 93 34.39 -48.33 -16.00
N CYS A 94 35.07 -49.46 -15.84
CA CYS A 94 36.31 -49.74 -16.54
C CYS A 94 36.04 -50.05 -18.02
N PRO A 95 36.67 -49.33 -18.96
CA PRO A 95 36.48 -49.58 -20.39
C PRO A 95 37.07 -50.92 -20.85
N LYS A 96 38.01 -51.49 -20.08
CA LYS A 96 38.59 -52.83 -20.34
C LYS A 96 37.81 -53.96 -19.67
N HIS A 97 37.05 -53.67 -18.63
CA HIS A 97 36.35 -54.67 -17.83
C HIS A 97 34.90 -54.24 -17.63
N GLU A 98 34.05 -54.75 -18.52
CA GLU A 98 32.64 -54.38 -18.61
C GLU A 98 31.92 -54.59 -17.26
N GLY A 99 31.18 -53.57 -16.81
CA GLY A 99 30.44 -53.59 -15.55
C GLY A 99 31.29 -53.46 -14.28
N ILE A 100 32.62 -53.33 -14.36
CA ILE A 100 33.48 -53.22 -13.16
C ILE A 100 33.78 -51.74 -12.84
N PRO A 101 33.51 -51.25 -11.61
CA PRO A 101 33.80 -49.88 -11.24
C PRO A 101 35.30 -49.56 -11.10
N LEU A 102 35.64 -48.29 -11.32
CA LEU A 102 36.97 -47.73 -11.16
C LEU A 102 37.22 -47.38 -9.68
N TYR A 103 38.40 -47.75 -9.16
CA TYR A 103 38.74 -47.60 -7.74
C TYR A 103 40.04 -46.85 -7.47
N PHE A 104 40.95 -46.81 -8.44
CA PHE A 104 42.27 -46.20 -8.28
C PHE A 104 42.54 -45.18 -9.39
N HIS A 105 43.32 -44.16 -9.06
CA HIS A 105 43.92 -43.26 -10.02
C HIS A 105 45.43 -43.55 -10.10
N CYS A 106 45.93 -43.85 -11.30
CA CYS A 106 47.36 -44.05 -11.53
C CYS A 106 48.00 -42.70 -11.87
N LYS A 107 48.85 -42.17 -10.99
CA LYS A 107 49.48 -40.85 -11.24
C LYS A 107 50.43 -40.86 -12.42
N GLY A 108 51.15 -41.96 -12.64
CA GLY A 108 52.14 -42.08 -13.71
C GLY A 108 51.53 -42.09 -15.11
N HIS A 109 50.33 -42.67 -15.25
CA HIS A 109 49.61 -42.77 -16.53
C HIS A 109 48.41 -41.81 -16.62
N ASN A 110 48.11 -41.08 -15.54
CA ASN A 110 47.01 -40.12 -15.41
C ASN A 110 45.64 -40.68 -15.86
N ILE A 111 45.32 -41.90 -15.42
CA ILE A 111 44.07 -42.59 -15.75
C ILE A 111 43.44 -43.26 -14.52
N ASN A 112 42.12 -43.39 -14.55
CA ASN A 112 41.35 -44.11 -13.54
C ASN A 112 41.23 -45.58 -13.93
N ILE A 113 41.47 -46.49 -12.99
CA ILE A 113 41.55 -47.93 -13.22
C ILE A 113 40.77 -48.73 -12.16
N CYS A 114 40.30 -49.93 -12.52
CA CYS A 114 39.69 -50.88 -11.60
C CYS A 114 40.74 -51.78 -10.92
N HIS A 115 40.32 -52.63 -9.98
CA HIS A 115 41.21 -53.58 -9.31
C HIS A 115 41.95 -54.52 -10.27
N SER A 116 41.30 -55.02 -11.31
CA SER A 116 41.93 -55.94 -12.28
C SER A 116 43.06 -55.24 -13.06
N CYS A 117 42.82 -54.02 -13.52
CA CYS A 117 43.85 -53.21 -14.20
C CYS A 117 44.99 -52.84 -13.25
N ALA A 118 44.71 -52.61 -11.96
CA ALA A 118 45.72 -52.30 -10.94
C ALA A 118 46.66 -53.47 -10.63
N VAL A 119 46.35 -54.69 -11.06
CA VAL A 119 47.22 -55.87 -10.85
C VAL A 119 47.92 -56.29 -12.13
N ILE A 120 47.23 -56.21 -13.26
CA ILE A 120 47.72 -56.73 -14.55
C ILE A 120 48.53 -55.67 -15.30
N ASP A 121 47.92 -54.50 -15.54
CA ASP A 121 48.49 -53.46 -16.41
C ASP A 121 49.25 -52.39 -15.61
N HIS A 122 48.81 -52.14 -14.37
CA HIS A 122 49.34 -51.09 -13.50
C HIS A 122 49.70 -51.61 -12.09
N PRO A 123 50.53 -52.65 -11.95
CA PRO A 123 50.86 -53.19 -10.64
C PRO A 123 51.51 -52.12 -9.73
N PRO A 124 51.26 -52.15 -8.41
CA PRO A 124 51.80 -51.16 -7.46
C PRO A 124 53.34 -51.12 -7.41
N THR A 125 54.01 -52.14 -7.95
CA THR A 125 55.47 -52.22 -8.06
C THR A 125 56.04 -51.37 -9.19
N SER A 126 55.26 -51.06 -10.22
CA SER A 126 55.68 -50.24 -11.38
C SER A 126 54.86 -48.96 -11.56
N CYS A 127 53.74 -48.81 -10.87
CA CYS A 127 52.81 -47.69 -11.00
C CYS A 127 52.41 -47.13 -9.63
N ASP A 128 52.47 -45.80 -9.46
CA ASP A 128 51.93 -45.12 -8.27
C ASP A 128 50.41 -45.00 -8.37
N LEU A 129 49.72 -45.81 -7.56
CA LEU A 129 48.27 -45.87 -7.48
C LEU A 129 47.77 -45.25 -6.19
N ILE A 130 46.83 -44.30 -6.31
CA ILE A 130 46.10 -43.74 -5.18
C ILE A 130 44.63 -44.12 -5.26
N PRO A 131 43.92 -44.30 -4.13
CA PRO A 131 42.47 -44.46 -4.13
C PRO A 131 41.81 -43.29 -4.84
N LEU A 132 40.90 -43.59 -5.76
CA LEU A 132 40.19 -42.59 -6.57
C LEU A 132 39.37 -41.64 -5.68
N SER A 133 38.86 -42.14 -4.56
CA SER A 133 38.16 -41.35 -3.54
C SER A 133 39.03 -40.26 -2.91
N ASP A 134 40.34 -40.47 -2.78
CA ASP A 134 41.24 -39.48 -2.20
C ASP A 134 41.64 -38.39 -3.21
N GLU A 135 41.66 -38.71 -4.49
CA GLU A 135 41.84 -37.73 -5.57
C GLU A 135 40.59 -36.83 -5.72
N PHE A 136 39.40 -37.43 -5.68
CA PHE A 136 38.15 -36.66 -5.67
C PHE A 136 38.02 -35.76 -4.44
N LYS A 137 38.47 -36.20 -3.25
CA LYS A 137 38.50 -35.35 -2.05
C LYS A 137 39.36 -34.11 -2.27
N LYS A 138 40.56 -34.24 -2.86
CA LYS A 138 41.44 -33.09 -3.15
C LYS A 138 40.82 -32.11 -4.13
N GLN A 139 40.25 -32.59 -5.24
CA GLN A 139 39.57 -31.73 -6.21
C GLN A 139 38.33 -31.05 -5.60
N SER A 140 37.56 -31.78 -4.78
CA SER A 140 36.39 -31.21 -4.09
C SER A 140 36.76 -30.11 -3.10
N GLN A 141 37.92 -30.22 -2.42
CA GLN A 141 38.43 -29.21 -1.48
C GLN A 141 38.88 -27.92 -2.19
N VAL A 142 39.53 -28.03 -3.36
CA VAL A 142 39.92 -26.83 -4.13
C VAL A 142 38.69 -26.11 -4.68
N LEU A 143 37.73 -26.87 -5.21
CA LEU A 143 36.47 -26.32 -5.73
C LEU A 143 35.61 -25.69 -4.61
N SER A 144 35.62 -26.25 -3.40
CA SER A 144 34.87 -25.66 -2.28
C SER A 144 35.45 -24.33 -1.81
N VAL A 145 36.78 -24.18 -1.79
CA VAL A 145 37.45 -22.91 -1.48
C VAL A 145 37.20 -21.87 -2.57
N GLN A 146 37.26 -22.25 -3.85
CA GLN A 146 36.96 -21.34 -4.97
C GLN A 146 35.51 -20.87 -4.97
N LYS A 147 34.55 -21.79 -4.73
CA LYS A 147 33.13 -21.43 -4.60
C LYS A 147 32.88 -20.47 -3.43
N ARG A 148 33.52 -20.69 -2.27
CA ARG A 148 33.43 -19.77 -1.13
C ARG A 148 33.97 -18.37 -1.44
N LYS A 149 35.10 -18.29 -2.16
CA LYS A 149 35.66 -17.01 -2.60
C LYS A 149 34.72 -16.25 -3.54
N GLN A 150 34.09 -16.96 -4.47
CA GLN A 150 33.15 -16.36 -5.42
C GLN A 150 31.90 -15.83 -4.70
N VAL A 151 31.31 -16.62 -3.80
CA VAL A 151 30.17 -16.19 -2.97
C VAL A 151 30.52 -14.95 -2.14
N PHE A 152 31.74 -14.87 -1.59
CA PHE A 152 32.17 -13.69 -0.84
C PHE A 152 32.27 -12.44 -1.73
N ILE A 153 32.81 -12.57 -2.94
CA ILE A 153 32.89 -11.45 -3.89
C ILE A 153 31.50 -10.99 -4.34
N ASP A 154 30.59 -11.93 -4.58
CA ASP A 154 29.24 -11.61 -5.04
C ASP A 154 28.42 -10.96 -3.91
N THR A 155 28.51 -11.47 -2.68
CA THR A 155 27.88 -10.84 -1.51
C THR A 155 28.43 -9.44 -1.21
N GLU A 156 29.74 -9.20 -1.40
CA GLU A 156 30.31 -7.85 -1.26
C GLU A 156 29.75 -6.88 -2.31
N LYS A 157 29.53 -7.33 -3.55
CA LYS A 157 28.91 -6.51 -4.60
C LYS A 157 27.45 -6.22 -4.27
N ASP A 158 26.69 -7.23 -3.86
CA ASP A 158 25.28 -7.07 -3.51
C ASP A 158 25.10 -6.11 -2.34
N LEU A 159 25.97 -6.20 -1.31
CA LEU A 159 25.98 -5.27 -0.19
C LEU A 159 26.28 -3.83 -0.63
N LYS A 160 27.19 -3.62 -1.59
CA LYS A 160 27.49 -2.27 -2.11
C LYS A 160 26.30 -1.70 -2.89
N ILE A 161 25.62 -2.51 -3.70
CA ILE A 161 24.43 -2.10 -4.43
C ILE A 161 23.33 -1.70 -3.44
N LEU A 162 23.05 -2.55 -2.47
CA LEU A 162 22.01 -2.31 -1.46
C LEU A 162 22.31 -1.07 -0.60
N PHE A 163 23.59 -0.80 -0.30
CA PHE A 163 23.99 0.40 0.42
C PHE A 163 23.79 1.66 -0.43
N GLN A 164 24.09 1.61 -1.72
CA GLN A 164 23.88 2.72 -2.64
C GLN A 164 22.38 3.03 -2.83
N GLU A 165 21.56 2.00 -2.99
CA GLU A 165 20.09 2.16 -3.11
C GLU A 165 19.50 2.81 -1.86
N ASN A 166 19.97 2.43 -0.66
CA ASN A 166 19.56 3.06 0.59
C ASN A 166 20.00 4.54 0.67
N LEU A 167 21.20 4.88 0.21
CA LEU A 167 21.66 6.27 0.15
C LEU A 167 20.81 7.11 -0.80
N ASP A 168 20.48 6.57 -1.97
CA ASP A 168 19.64 7.25 -2.96
C ASP A 168 18.22 7.45 -2.43
N TYR A 169 17.66 6.44 -1.74
CA TYR A 169 16.38 6.52 -1.05
C TYR A 169 16.35 7.62 0.01
N LEU A 170 17.35 7.65 0.90
CA LEU A 170 17.47 8.67 1.95
C LEU A 170 17.64 10.08 1.35
N THR A 171 18.38 10.19 0.25
CA THR A 171 18.57 11.46 -0.45
C THR A 171 17.25 11.96 -1.05
N LYS A 172 16.46 11.06 -1.64
CA LYS A 172 15.12 11.40 -2.17
C LYS A 172 14.19 11.89 -1.06
N GLN A 173 14.14 11.19 0.08
CA GLN A 173 13.33 11.62 1.23
C GLN A 173 13.77 12.99 1.77
N LYS A 174 15.08 13.26 1.83
CA LYS A 174 15.60 14.55 2.26
C LYS A 174 15.07 15.70 1.39
N ILE A 175 15.11 15.54 0.06
CA ILE A 175 14.61 16.55 -0.89
C ILE A 175 13.11 16.80 -0.70
N GLU A 176 12.33 15.73 -0.48
CA GLU A 176 10.89 15.83 -0.25
C GLU A 176 10.57 16.61 1.04
N VAL A 177 11.32 16.35 2.12
CA VAL A 177 11.19 17.10 3.38
C VAL A 177 11.54 18.58 3.19
N GLU A 178 12.61 18.89 2.44
CA GLU A 178 12.99 20.28 2.14
C GLU A 178 11.88 21.00 1.34
N GLN A 179 11.25 20.32 0.38
CA GLN A 179 10.11 20.87 -0.35
C GLN A 179 8.88 21.12 0.56
N LEU A 180 8.60 20.20 1.49
CA LEU A 180 7.52 20.40 2.46
C LEU A 180 7.79 21.58 3.39
N LEU A 181 9.04 21.78 3.83
CA LEU A 181 9.43 22.93 4.65
C LEU A 181 9.15 24.25 3.92
N THR A 182 9.52 24.38 2.64
CA THR A 182 9.25 25.60 1.86
C THR A 182 7.75 25.87 1.69
N LYS A 183 6.93 24.83 1.53
CA LYS A 183 5.46 24.95 1.48
C LYS A 183 4.89 25.44 2.82
N ILE A 184 5.39 24.92 3.94
CA ILE A 184 4.99 25.36 5.29
C ILE A 184 5.32 26.84 5.49
N GLU A 185 6.52 27.28 5.09
CA GLU A 185 6.90 28.69 5.16
C GLU A 185 5.99 29.61 4.34
N GLN A 186 5.51 29.14 3.18
CA GLN A 186 4.56 29.89 2.36
C GLN A 186 3.17 29.95 3.00
N ILE A 187 2.68 28.85 3.58
CA ILE A 187 1.41 28.82 4.33
C ILE A 187 1.47 29.77 5.53
N ASN A 188 2.57 29.76 6.29
CA ASN A 188 2.74 30.66 7.44
C ASN A 188 2.71 32.14 7.03
N ARG A 189 3.29 32.50 5.88
CA ARG A 189 3.17 33.86 5.33
C ARG A 189 1.73 34.23 5.00
N ASN A 190 1.00 33.32 4.36
CA ASN A 190 -0.41 33.55 4.04
C ASN A 190 -1.29 33.69 5.29
N ILE A 191 -1.00 32.93 6.36
CA ILE A 191 -1.68 33.04 7.65
C ILE A 191 -1.43 34.43 8.26
N LEU A 192 -0.18 34.89 8.30
CA LEU A 192 0.16 36.23 8.80
C LEU A 192 -0.54 37.35 8.04
N GLU A 193 -0.69 37.22 6.72
CA GLU A 193 -1.45 38.19 5.91
C GLU A 193 -2.95 38.16 6.23
N LYS A 194 -3.52 36.96 6.42
CA LYS A 194 -4.92 36.80 6.81
C LYS A 194 -5.20 37.33 8.22
N GLU A 195 -4.31 37.12 9.19
CA GLU A 195 -4.43 37.68 10.54
C GLU A 195 -4.48 39.21 10.50
N LYS A 196 -3.59 39.86 9.72
CA LYS A 196 -3.65 41.32 9.53
C LYS A 196 -4.97 41.78 8.93
N SER A 197 -5.50 41.05 7.95
CA SER A 197 -6.80 41.39 7.35
C SER A 197 -7.95 41.21 8.34
N GLN A 198 -7.86 40.20 9.23
CA GLN A 198 -8.85 39.96 10.26
C GLN A 198 -8.85 41.06 11.31
N ASP A 199 -7.67 41.53 11.73
CA ASP A 199 -7.55 42.66 12.66
C ASP A 199 -8.21 43.92 12.08
N GLN A 200 -8.01 44.20 10.78
CA GLN A 200 -8.66 45.34 10.12
C GLN A 200 -10.20 45.21 10.12
N ILE A 201 -10.73 44.01 9.88
CA ILE A 201 -12.19 43.76 9.92
C ILE A 201 -12.73 43.97 11.34
N ILE A 202 -11.96 43.60 12.38
CA ILE A 202 -12.37 43.81 13.77
C ILE A 202 -12.43 45.31 14.09
N GLU A 203 -11.44 46.10 13.65
CA GLU A 203 -11.48 47.56 13.80
C GLU A 203 -12.70 48.17 13.09
N ASP A 204 -12.96 47.78 11.85
CA ASP A 204 -14.10 48.27 11.07
C ASP A 204 -15.43 47.92 11.75
N MET A 205 -15.55 46.70 12.30
CA MET A 205 -16.73 46.22 13.01
C MET A 205 -16.95 46.97 14.33
N GLN A 206 -15.89 47.30 15.06
CA GLN A 206 -15.98 48.16 16.25
C GLN A 206 -16.46 49.57 15.88
N GLY A 207 -15.95 50.13 14.78
CA GLY A 207 -16.42 51.41 14.23
C GLY A 207 -17.91 51.40 13.87
N CYS A 208 -18.40 50.29 13.30
CA CYS A 208 -19.84 50.10 13.04
C CYS A 208 -20.68 50.04 14.32
N GLN A 209 -20.20 49.37 15.37
CA GLN A 209 -20.91 49.33 16.66
C GLN A 209 -21.05 50.71 17.32
N GLU A 210 -20.01 51.55 17.23
CA GLU A 210 -20.08 52.92 17.75
C GLU A 210 -21.11 53.76 16.99
N LYS A 211 -21.14 53.63 15.65
CA LYS A 211 -22.16 54.27 14.82
C LYS A 211 -23.56 53.76 15.14
N GLN A 212 -23.75 52.46 15.37
CA GLN A 212 -25.04 51.89 15.75
C GLN A 212 -25.57 52.48 17.07
N LYS A 213 -24.71 52.59 18.10
CA LYS A 213 -25.07 53.24 19.38
C LYS A 213 -25.41 54.71 19.20
N PHE A 214 -24.71 55.40 18.28
CA PHE A 214 -25.01 56.78 17.93
C PHE A 214 -26.39 56.92 17.27
N PHE A 215 -26.74 56.01 16.35
CA PHE A 215 -28.07 55.95 15.74
C PHE A 215 -29.17 55.68 16.77
N GLU A 216 -29.00 54.71 17.69
CA GLU A 216 -29.96 54.47 18.78
C GLU A 216 -30.16 55.73 19.64
N ASN A 217 -29.10 56.50 19.90
CA ASN A 217 -29.18 57.73 20.67
C ASN A 217 -29.94 58.84 19.91
N ILE A 218 -29.71 58.96 18.59
CA ILE A 218 -30.47 59.86 17.72
C ILE A 218 -31.95 59.46 17.68
N GLU A 219 -32.24 58.18 17.53
CA GLU A 219 -33.61 57.65 17.45
C GLU A 219 -34.39 57.93 18.75
N ASN A 220 -33.75 57.71 19.90
CA ASN A 220 -34.32 58.06 21.21
C ASN A 220 -34.58 59.58 21.35
N LYS A 221 -33.66 60.42 20.84
CA LYS A 221 -33.85 61.88 20.85
C LYS A 221 -34.98 62.32 19.93
N LEU A 222 -35.09 61.73 18.74
CA LEU A 222 -36.18 61.95 17.77
C LEU A 222 -37.55 61.62 18.38
N GLN A 223 -37.66 60.50 19.10
CA GLN A 223 -38.89 60.13 19.79
C GLN A 223 -39.26 61.10 20.94
N SER A 224 -38.28 61.81 21.49
CA SER A 224 -38.47 62.80 22.57
C SER A 224 -38.60 64.26 22.10
N ALA A 225 -38.33 64.55 20.82
CA ALA A 225 -38.22 65.91 20.30
C ALA A 225 -39.59 66.47 19.88
N THR A 226 -40.00 67.58 20.50
CA THR A 226 -41.26 68.30 20.21
C THR A 226 -41.12 69.49 19.27
N ASN A 227 -39.92 69.78 18.76
CA ASN A 227 -39.62 71.01 18.02
C ASN A 227 -38.92 70.75 16.67
N THR A 228 -39.49 71.26 15.58
CA THR A 228 -39.32 70.76 14.20
C THR A 228 -38.13 71.31 13.42
N GLN A 229 -37.43 72.35 13.91
CA GLN A 229 -36.43 73.07 13.10
C GLN A 229 -35.00 72.50 13.16
N ASN A 230 -34.63 71.76 14.22
CA ASN A 230 -33.31 71.12 14.35
C ASN A 230 -33.23 69.74 13.69
N LEU A 231 -34.37 69.09 13.47
CA LEU A 231 -34.46 67.73 12.92
C LEU A 231 -34.06 67.65 11.44
N THR A 232 -34.23 68.72 10.68
CA THR A 232 -34.01 68.73 9.22
C THR A 232 -32.54 68.62 8.83
N ASN A 233 -31.63 69.31 9.54
CA ASN A 233 -30.20 69.27 9.21
C ASN A 233 -29.54 67.95 9.68
N GLU A 234 -29.98 67.39 10.81
CA GLU A 234 -29.49 66.09 11.28
C GLU A 234 -30.04 64.92 10.44
N CYS A 235 -31.29 65.01 9.97
CA CYS A 235 -31.86 64.02 9.03
C CYS A 235 -31.16 64.00 7.68
N GLU A 236 -30.70 65.14 7.15
CA GLU A 236 -29.97 65.18 5.87
C GLU A 236 -28.62 64.45 5.95
N MET A 237 -27.91 64.59 7.08
CA MET A 237 -26.66 63.86 7.31
C MET A 237 -26.90 62.36 7.52
N ALA A 238 -27.91 61.98 8.31
CA ALA A 238 -28.29 60.58 8.51
C ALA A 238 -28.74 59.90 7.20
N THR A 239 -29.40 60.64 6.31
CA THR A 239 -29.87 60.11 5.01
C THR A 239 -28.70 59.75 4.09
N ASN A 240 -27.64 60.56 4.06
CA ASN A 240 -26.44 60.27 3.26
C ASN A 240 -25.67 59.04 3.79
N ASP A 241 -25.58 58.88 5.11
CA ASP A 241 -24.90 57.73 5.73
C ASP A 241 -25.69 56.42 5.56
N ILE A 242 -27.02 56.46 5.61
CA ILE A 242 -27.88 55.32 5.27
C ILE A 242 -27.71 54.90 3.81
N LEU A 243 -27.56 55.88 2.89
CA LEU A 243 -27.33 55.63 1.47
C LEU A 243 -25.98 54.94 1.20
N LEU A 244 -24.94 55.31 1.94
CA LEU A 244 -23.64 54.64 1.92
C LEU A 244 -23.74 53.22 2.49
N SER A 245 -24.47 53.01 3.60
CA SER A 245 -24.67 51.69 4.20
C SER A 245 -25.40 50.71 3.27
N HIS A 246 -26.46 51.15 2.59
CA HIS A 246 -27.15 50.33 1.59
C HIS A 246 -26.23 49.91 0.42
N LYS A 247 -25.28 50.77 0.05
CA LYS A 247 -24.28 50.48 -0.99
C LYS A 247 -23.29 49.40 -0.55
N TRP A 248 -22.97 49.32 0.75
CA TRP A 248 -22.14 48.27 1.33
C TRP A 248 -22.90 46.95 1.47
N GLU A 249 -24.18 46.97 1.90
CA GLU A 249 -25.04 45.78 1.94
C GLU A 249 -25.24 45.15 0.57
N GLU A 250 -25.42 45.96 -0.48
CA GLU A 250 -25.44 45.48 -1.86
C GLU A 250 -24.12 44.81 -2.27
N THR A 251 -22.99 45.35 -1.81
CA THR A 251 -21.65 44.84 -2.13
C THR A 251 -21.40 43.49 -1.46
N LEU A 252 -21.68 43.40 -0.16
CA LEU A 252 -21.61 42.15 0.61
C LEU A 252 -22.58 41.09 0.08
N SER A 253 -23.80 41.49 -0.30
CA SER A 253 -24.77 40.59 -0.91
C SER A 253 -24.30 40.07 -2.28
N LYS A 254 -23.61 40.90 -3.06
CA LYS A 254 -22.96 40.47 -4.32
C LYS A 254 -21.83 39.48 -4.05
N GLU A 255 -20.96 39.71 -3.08
CA GLU A 255 -19.86 38.78 -2.74
C GLU A 255 -20.35 37.46 -2.13
N LEU A 256 -21.34 37.49 -1.24
CA LEU A 256 -21.99 36.28 -0.69
C LEU A 256 -22.74 35.48 -1.77
N ASN A 257 -23.36 36.14 -2.75
CA ASN A 257 -23.97 35.48 -3.90
C ASN A 257 -22.92 34.82 -4.81
N VAL A 258 -21.73 35.41 -4.95
CA VAL A 258 -20.61 34.80 -5.71
C VAL A 258 -20.10 33.52 -5.01
N ILE A 259 -20.19 33.44 -3.68
CA ILE A 259 -19.79 32.24 -2.91
C ILE A 259 -20.88 31.16 -2.95
N LYS A 260 -22.17 31.54 -2.85
CA LYS A 260 -23.30 30.59 -2.90
C LYS A 260 -23.58 30.01 -4.30
N ASN A 261 -23.18 30.70 -5.36
CA ASN A 261 -23.42 30.28 -6.76
C ASN A 261 -22.18 29.65 -7.43
N LYS A 262 -21.38 28.88 -6.69
CA LYS A 262 -20.30 28.08 -7.27
C LYS A 262 -20.78 26.68 -7.62
N TYR A 263 -20.55 26.27 -8.86
CA TYR A 263 -20.91 24.96 -9.36
C TYR A 263 -19.71 24.31 -10.04
N VAL A 264 -19.59 23.00 -9.91
CA VAL A 264 -18.69 22.22 -10.76
C VAL A 264 -19.49 21.70 -11.93
N GLN A 265 -18.97 21.82 -13.14
CA GLN A 265 -19.58 21.24 -14.33
C GLN A 265 -18.55 20.47 -15.14
N VAL A 266 -18.91 19.23 -15.46
CA VAL A 266 -18.12 18.34 -16.32
C VAL A 266 -18.96 17.96 -17.54
N VAL A 267 -18.35 18.01 -18.72
CA VAL A 267 -18.98 17.66 -19.99
C VAL A 267 -18.21 16.51 -20.62
N ARG A 268 -18.85 15.35 -20.74
CA ARG A 268 -18.28 14.14 -21.37
C ARG A 268 -19.26 13.61 -22.40
N ASN A 269 -18.82 13.46 -23.65
CA ASN A 269 -19.65 12.98 -24.77
C ASN A 269 -20.94 13.79 -24.95
N GLY A 270 -20.89 15.11 -24.77
CA GLY A 270 -22.05 16.01 -24.87
C GLY A 270 -23.02 15.97 -23.69
N VAL A 271 -22.75 15.15 -22.66
CA VAL A 271 -23.57 15.06 -21.46
C VAL A 271 -23.00 15.97 -20.38
N HIS A 272 -23.81 16.94 -19.94
CA HIS A 272 -23.50 17.83 -18.83
C HIS A 272 -23.84 17.17 -17.49
N ARG A 273 -22.89 17.18 -16.56
CA ARG A 273 -23.11 16.78 -15.16
C ARG A 273 -22.60 17.88 -14.25
N SER A 274 -23.38 18.24 -13.24
CA SER A 274 -23.00 19.32 -12.34
C SER A 274 -23.40 19.06 -10.89
N CYS A 275 -22.78 19.82 -9.99
CA CYS A 275 -23.18 19.89 -8.59
C CYS A 275 -22.92 21.30 -8.05
N GLN A 276 -23.68 21.69 -7.03
CA GLN A 276 -23.36 22.88 -6.26
C GLN A 276 -22.21 22.57 -5.30
N VAL A 277 -21.29 23.52 -5.17
CA VAL A 277 -20.17 23.43 -4.24
C VAL A 277 -20.63 23.75 -2.82
N ILE A 278 -20.17 22.98 -1.84
CA ILE A 278 -20.51 23.18 -0.42
C ILE A 278 -19.25 23.64 0.31
N ILE A 279 -19.27 24.86 0.87
CA ILE A 279 -18.15 25.41 1.64
C ILE A 279 -18.50 25.31 3.12
N GLN A 280 -17.72 24.55 3.88
CA GLN A 280 -17.95 24.35 5.31
C GLN A 280 -16.62 24.20 6.04
N GLY A 281 -16.44 24.96 7.14
CA GLY A 281 -15.26 24.86 7.99
C GLY A 281 -13.95 25.14 7.25
N GLY A 282 -13.96 26.09 6.30
CA GLY A 282 -12.80 26.44 5.47
C GLY A 282 -12.47 25.47 4.35
N LYS A 283 -13.20 24.35 4.22
CA LYS A 283 -13.00 23.34 3.18
C LYS A 283 -14.07 23.43 2.09
N THR A 284 -13.68 23.11 0.87
CA THR A 284 -14.59 23.02 -0.27
C THR A 284 -14.94 21.56 -0.54
N TYR A 285 -16.21 21.20 -0.34
CA TYR A 285 -16.76 19.89 -0.64
C TYR A 285 -17.46 19.93 -1.98
N ILE A 286 -17.09 18.99 -2.85
CA ILE A 286 -17.65 18.84 -4.18
C ILE A 286 -18.34 17.48 -4.23
N PRO A 287 -19.68 17.44 -4.11
CA PRO A 287 -20.43 16.19 -4.17
C PRO A 287 -20.34 15.50 -5.54
N THR A 288 -20.75 14.23 -5.59
CA THR A 288 -20.98 13.53 -6.85
C THR A 288 -21.83 14.36 -7.82
N LEU A 289 -21.37 14.45 -9.06
CA LEU A 289 -22.00 15.17 -10.16
C LEU A 289 -23.24 14.41 -10.66
N CYS A 290 -24.28 15.13 -11.04
CA CYS A 290 -25.53 14.55 -11.54
C CYS A 290 -26.09 15.35 -12.72
N LYS A 291 -27.02 14.76 -13.48
CA LYS A 291 -27.60 15.41 -14.68
C LYS A 291 -28.74 16.36 -14.33
N GLU A 292 -29.36 16.14 -13.17
CA GLU A 292 -30.56 16.83 -12.73
C GLU A 292 -30.26 18.23 -12.20
N VAL A 293 -29.01 18.47 -11.77
CA VAL A 293 -28.56 19.79 -11.32
C VAL A 293 -28.07 20.57 -12.53
N ASN A 294 -28.69 21.72 -12.77
CA ASN A 294 -28.28 22.68 -13.79
C ASN A 294 -27.79 23.96 -13.11
N PRO A 295 -26.55 24.41 -13.38
CA PRO A 295 -26.06 25.67 -12.85
C PRO A 295 -26.92 26.83 -13.37
N PRO A 296 -27.33 27.78 -12.50
CA PRO A 296 -27.96 29.02 -12.93
C PRO A 296 -27.07 29.81 -13.91
N CYS A 297 -27.66 30.65 -14.77
CA CYS A 297 -26.91 31.42 -15.76
C CYS A 297 -25.83 32.36 -15.18
N ASN A 298 -25.98 32.75 -13.91
CA ASN A 298 -25.04 33.60 -13.17
C ASN A 298 -24.08 32.81 -12.26
N ALA A 299 -24.07 31.48 -12.36
CA ALA A 299 -23.19 30.64 -11.57
C ALA A 299 -21.73 30.76 -12.02
N LYS A 300 -20.81 30.81 -11.04
CA LYS A 300 -19.40 30.63 -11.31
C LYS A 300 -19.11 29.14 -11.46
N LEU A 301 -18.68 28.75 -12.66
CA LEU A 301 -18.32 27.36 -12.96
C LEU A 301 -16.86 27.09 -12.61
N ILE A 302 -16.62 25.96 -11.98
CA ILE A 302 -15.33 25.33 -11.79
C ILE A 302 -15.26 24.17 -12.79
N HIS A 303 -14.22 24.17 -13.63
CA HIS A 303 -14.04 23.16 -14.66
C HIS A 303 -13.27 21.93 -14.14
N GLU A 304 -13.38 20.80 -14.84
CA GLU A 304 -12.80 19.51 -14.42
C GLU A 304 -11.28 19.57 -14.15
N ASN A 305 -10.55 20.33 -14.96
CA ASN A 305 -9.10 20.53 -14.82
C ASN A 305 -8.71 21.27 -13.53
N GLU A 306 -9.62 22.03 -12.92
CA GLU A 306 -9.39 22.75 -11.67
C GLU A 306 -9.61 21.87 -10.44
N LEU A 307 -10.14 20.65 -10.61
CA LEU A 307 -10.47 19.74 -9.52
C LEU A 307 -9.27 18.97 -8.96
N GLY A 308 -8.12 19.05 -9.62
CA GLY A 308 -6.89 18.39 -9.16
C GLY A 308 -6.96 16.85 -9.18
N LEU A 309 -7.86 16.25 -9.96
CA LEU A 309 -8.08 14.79 -10.00
C LEU A 309 -6.82 14.00 -10.40
N THR A 310 -5.87 14.64 -11.09
CA THR A 310 -4.59 14.04 -11.52
C THR A 310 -3.40 14.44 -10.64
N SER A 311 -3.65 15.03 -9.47
CA SER A 311 -2.60 15.32 -8.49
C SER A 311 -2.07 14.03 -7.84
N ASP A 312 -0.87 14.09 -7.25
CA ASP A 312 -0.25 12.94 -6.56
C ASP A 312 -1.20 12.33 -5.51
N SER A 313 -1.98 13.17 -4.84
CA SER A 313 -3.03 12.70 -3.93
C SER A 313 -4.24 13.64 -3.89
N THR A 314 -5.43 13.07 -3.91
CA THR A 314 -6.71 13.78 -3.76
C THR A 314 -7.46 13.27 -2.54
N THR A 315 -8.00 14.18 -1.72
CA THR A 315 -8.85 13.80 -0.58
C THR A 315 -10.28 13.63 -1.04
N VAL A 316 -10.89 12.49 -0.69
CA VAL A 316 -12.31 12.23 -0.91
C VAL A 316 -13.04 12.04 0.41
N TRP A 317 -14.35 12.21 0.35
CA TRP A 317 -15.24 11.92 1.48
C TRP A 317 -16.33 10.92 1.07
N MET A 318 -16.76 10.14 2.04
CA MET A 318 -17.79 9.11 1.90
C MET A 318 -18.64 9.05 3.17
N ASP A 319 -19.94 9.30 3.03
CA ASP A 319 -20.91 9.17 4.11
C ASP A 319 -21.53 7.77 4.06
N LEU A 320 -21.31 6.99 5.12
CA LEU A 320 -21.86 5.64 5.25
C LEU A 320 -23.17 5.68 6.04
N SER A 321 -24.14 4.88 5.60
CA SER A 321 -25.38 4.63 6.32
C SER A 321 -25.67 3.14 6.41
N ALA A 322 -26.42 2.74 7.44
CA ALA A 322 -26.94 1.39 7.61
C ALA A 322 -28.46 1.47 7.77
N ASN A 323 -29.21 0.80 6.89
CA ASN A 323 -30.69 0.86 6.89
C ASN A 323 -31.26 2.30 6.83
N GLY A 324 -30.53 3.24 6.23
CA GLY A 324 -30.91 4.65 6.17
C GLY A 324 -30.39 5.52 7.33
N ASP A 325 -29.95 4.92 8.44
CA ASP A 325 -29.35 5.65 9.55
C ASP A 325 -27.90 6.00 9.26
N SER A 326 -27.51 7.25 9.52
CA SER A 326 -26.14 7.71 9.29
C SER A 326 -25.16 7.02 10.24
N LEU A 327 -24.16 6.33 9.69
CA LEU A 327 -23.01 5.86 10.46
C LEU A 327 -21.98 6.98 10.60
N GLY A 328 -21.79 7.80 9.58
CA GLY A 328 -20.88 8.95 9.61
C GLY A 328 -20.04 9.08 8.36
N ARG A 329 -19.12 10.06 8.39
CA ARG A 329 -18.24 10.40 7.29
C ARG A 329 -16.86 9.77 7.43
N VAL A 330 -16.33 9.29 6.31
CA VAL A 330 -14.96 8.81 6.16
C VAL A 330 -14.24 9.73 5.20
N LEU A 331 -13.03 10.19 5.58
CA LEU A 331 -12.13 10.91 4.66
C LEU A 331 -11.02 9.97 4.22
N ILE A 332 -10.76 9.90 2.92
CA ILE A 332 -9.81 8.98 2.32
C ILE A 332 -8.86 9.80 1.44
N ARG A 333 -7.55 9.65 1.66
CA ARG A 333 -6.53 10.13 0.73
C ARG A 333 -6.40 9.10 -0.39
N VAL A 334 -6.63 9.50 -1.61
CA VAL A 334 -6.53 8.64 -2.81
C VAL A 334 -5.30 9.05 -3.59
N MET A 335 -4.50 8.08 -4.01
CA MET A 335 -3.32 8.29 -4.85
C MET A 335 -3.79 8.58 -6.27
N GLY A 336 -3.70 9.83 -6.72
CA GLY A 336 -4.26 10.23 -8.02
C GLY A 336 -3.39 9.80 -9.19
N ASP A 337 -2.14 9.45 -8.99
CA ASP A 337 -1.25 8.92 -10.03
C ASP A 337 -1.45 7.42 -10.33
N SER A 338 -2.13 6.68 -9.44
CA SER A 338 -2.52 5.28 -9.64
C SER A 338 -3.71 5.13 -10.58
N ALA A 339 -3.70 4.10 -11.43
CA ALA A 339 -4.83 3.78 -12.30
C ALA A 339 -6.09 3.38 -11.50
N TYR A 340 -5.90 2.69 -10.37
CA TYR A 340 -7.00 2.35 -9.46
C TYR A 340 -7.51 3.60 -8.73
N GLY A 341 -6.60 4.49 -8.32
CA GLY A 341 -6.98 5.77 -7.71
C GLY A 341 -7.78 6.65 -8.66
N GLN A 342 -7.35 6.79 -9.91
CA GLN A 342 -8.09 7.51 -10.96
C GLN A 342 -9.49 6.93 -11.18
N GLN A 343 -9.60 5.61 -11.30
CA GLN A 343 -10.91 4.97 -11.42
C GLN A 343 -11.79 5.25 -10.21
N PHE A 344 -11.23 5.15 -9.01
CA PHE A 344 -11.96 5.41 -7.78
C PHE A 344 -12.44 6.87 -7.71
N LEU A 345 -11.62 7.85 -8.13
CA LEU A 345 -12.00 9.25 -8.23
C LEU A 345 -13.13 9.48 -9.24
N ILE A 346 -13.06 8.84 -10.42
CA ILE A 346 -14.14 8.88 -11.42
C ILE A 346 -15.46 8.39 -10.84
N LEU A 347 -15.44 7.29 -10.08
CA LEU A 347 -16.65 6.71 -9.48
C LEU A 347 -17.14 7.50 -8.27
N ILE A 348 -16.26 8.06 -7.44
CA ILE A 348 -16.64 8.93 -6.33
C ILE A 348 -17.35 10.18 -6.85
N LEU A 349 -16.77 10.83 -7.87
CA LEU A 349 -17.28 12.09 -8.39
C LEU A 349 -18.38 11.91 -9.45
N GLY A 350 -18.46 10.75 -10.10
CA GLY A 350 -19.48 10.47 -11.12
C GLY A 350 -19.23 11.15 -12.46
N THR A 351 -17.99 11.52 -12.79
CA THR A 351 -17.65 12.30 -14.00
C THR A 351 -18.08 11.62 -15.30
N ASN A 352 -18.04 10.28 -15.33
CA ASN A 352 -18.43 9.48 -16.50
C ASN A 352 -19.89 8.96 -16.45
N GLY A 353 -20.66 9.29 -15.40
CA GLY A 353 -22.03 8.79 -15.19
C GLY A 353 -22.13 7.77 -14.06
N PRO A 354 -21.42 6.62 -14.11
CA PRO A 354 -21.41 5.69 -13.00
C PRO A 354 -20.84 6.29 -11.71
N SER A 355 -21.38 5.88 -10.56
CA SER A 355 -20.96 6.39 -9.25
C SER A 355 -21.00 5.36 -8.13
N LEU A 356 -20.20 5.60 -7.08
CA LEU A 356 -20.30 4.91 -5.80
C LEU A 356 -21.46 5.41 -4.94
N LYS A 357 -22.04 6.59 -5.21
CA LYS A 357 -23.20 7.08 -4.46
C LYS A 357 -24.39 6.12 -4.64
N GLY A 358 -24.91 5.62 -3.52
CA GLY A 358 -25.97 4.62 -3.46
C GLY A 358 -25.49 3.18 -3.58
N ALA A 359 -24.20 2.92 -3.78
CA ALA A 359 -23.67 1.57 -3.81
C ALA A 359 -23.60 0.98 -2.39
N THR A 360 -23.86 -0.33 -2.29
CA THR A 360 -23.78 -1.09 -1.04
C THR A 360 -22.50 -1.89 -0.96
N PHE A 361 -22.01 -2.14 0.26
CA PHE A 361 -20.94 -3.10 0.48
C PHE A 361 -21.46 -4.52 0.25
N ASP A 362 -20.65 -5.39 -0.32
CA ASP A 362 -21.09 -6.71 -0.78
C ASP A 362 -20.63 -7.83 0.16
N TYR A 363 -19.52 -7.63 0.86
CA TYR A 363 -18.95 -8.66 1.71
C TYR A 363 -18.08 -8.06 2.81
N LYS A 364 -17.96 -8.86 3.87
CA LYS A 364 -17.11 -8.61 5.02
C LYS A 364 -16.26 -9.85 5.26
N TYR A 365 -14.96 -9.64 5.35
CA TYR A 365 -14.00 -10.62 5.83
C TYR A 365 -13.60 -10.29 7.28
N ILE A 366 -12.75 -11.13 7.86
CA ILE A 366 -12.32 -10.95 9.25
C ILE A 366 -11.48 -9.68 9.46
N ASP A 367 -10.88 -9.17 8.39
CA ASP A 367 -9.87 -8.10 8.38
C ASP A 367 -10.19 -6.98 7.37
N SER A 368 -11.34 -7.05 6.70
CA SER A 368 -11.70 -6.08 5.66
C SER A 368 -13.19 -6.08 5.36
N ILE A 369 -13.67 -4.96 4.85
CA ILE A 369 -14.97 -4.87 4.16
C ILE A 369 -14.74 -4.50 2.71
N GLY A 370 -15.64 -4.87 1.81
CA GLY A 370 -15.46 -4.49 0.42
C GLY A 370 -16.73 -4.31 -0.37
N LEU A 371 -16.55 -3.60 -1.46
CA LEU A 371 -17.57 -3.19 -2.39
C LEU A 371 -17.17 -3.72 -3.76
N GLU A 372 -18.04 -4.52 -4.36
CA GLU A 372 -17.82 -5.14 -5.66
C GLU A 372 -18.40 -4.31 -6.79
N LYS A 373 -19.60 -3.75 -6.59
CA LYS A 373 -20.36 -3.11 -7.68
C LYS A 373 -20.77 -1.68 -7.37
N TYR A 374 -20.45 -0.78 -8.30
CA TYR A 374 -20.94 0.60 -8.33
C TYR A 374 -22.31 0.69 -9.02
N ILE A 375 -22.95 1.87 -8.93
CA ILE A 375 -24.22 2.17 -9.59
C ILE A 375 -23.93 2.77 -10.97
N THR A 376 -24.46 2.16 -12.02
CA THR A 376 -24.37 2.69 -13.39
C THR A 376 -25.34 3.84 -13.57
N GLU A 377 -25.17 4.60 -14.65
CA GLU A 377 -26.08 5.70 -14.98
C GLU A 377 -27.53 5.26 -15.18
N GLY A 378 -27.78 4.00 -15.57
CA GLY A 378 -29.13 3.43 -15.69
C GLY A 378 -29.70 2.90 -14.36
N GLY A 379 -28.98 3.05 -13.25
CA GLY A 379 -29.37 2.53 -11.93
C GLY A 379 -29.05 1.06 -11.67
N SER A 380 -28.48 0.35 -12.66
CA SER A 380 -28.04 -1.04 -12.49
C SER A 380 -26.72 -1.11 -11.71
N ARG A 381 -26.36 -2.31 -11.22
CA ARG A 381 -25.06 -2.55 -10.55
C ARG A 381 -24.03 -3.12 -11.53
N SER A 382 -22.80 -2.61 -11.53
CA SER A 382 -21.69 -3.07 -12.38
C SER A 382 -20.38 -3.12 -11.60
N ASP A 383 -19.52 -4.08 -11.93
CA ASP A 383 -18.15 -4.20 -11.42
C ASP A 383 -17.11 -3.97 -12.53
N GLU A 384 -17.52 -3.67 -13.77
CA GLU A 384 -16.61 -3.50 -14.90
C GLU A 384 -15.72 -2.28 -14.74
N SER A 385 -14.42 -2.47 -15.01
CA SER A 385 -13.44 -1.39 -14.98
C SER A 385 -13.78 -0.30 -16.00
N LEU A 386 -13.66 0.97 -15.58
CA LEU A 386 -13.79 2.14 -16.45
C LEU A 386 -12.48 2.53 -17.13
N LEU A 387 -11.34 2.05 -16.60
CA LEU A 387 -10.01 2.33 -17.11
C LEU A 387 -9.25 1.04 -17.40
N SER A 388 -8.18 1.12 -18.19
CA SER A 388 -7.23 0.02 -18.34
C SER A 388 -6.34 -0.06 -17.10
N LEU A 389 -6.71 -0.92 -16.14
CA LEU A 389 -5.94 -1.08 -14.90
C LEU A 389 -4.73 -1.99 -15.16
N LYS A 390 -3.61 -1.69 -14.52
CA LYS A 390 -2.41 -2.53 -14.54
C LYS A 390 -2.16 -3.08 -13.15
N LYS A 391 -1.47 -4.22 -13.07
CA LYS A 391 -0.98 -4.72 -11.79
C LYS A 391 0.12 -3.76 -11.30
N GLU A 392 -0.04 -3.27 -10.08
CA GLU A 392 0.94 -2.46 -9.37
C GLU A 392 1.78 -3.36 -8.45
N ASP A 393 2.85 -2.79 -7.90
CA ASP A 393 3.75 -3.50 -6.98
C ASP A 393 3.01 -3.97 -5.72
N TYR A 394 3.55 -5.02 -5.11
CA TYR A 394 2.94 -5.62 -3.92
C TYR A 394 3.23 -4.79 -2.68
N GLU A 395 2.17 -4.45 -1.95
CA GLU A 395 2.22 -3.61 -0.75
C GLU A 395 1.64 -4.34 0.45
N MET A 396 2.17 -4.03 1.64
CA MET A 396 1.67 -4.61 2.88
C MET A 396 0.23 -4.17 3.17
N LEU A 397 -0.61 -5.14 3.51
CA LEU A 397 -1.97 -4.94 3.96
C LEU A 397 -1.98 -4.27 5.35
N LYS A 398 -2.22 -2.95 5.37
CA LYS A 398 -2.36 -2.18 6.61
C LYS A 398 -3.78 -1.70 6.81
N ARG A 399 -4.20 -1.61 8.08
CA ARG A 399 -5.48 -1.05 8.49
C ARG A 399 -5.67 0.35 7.90
N GLY A 400 -6.89 0.61 7.41
CA GLY A 400 -7.28 1.86 6.79
C GLY A 400 -6.85 2.01 5.32
N ARG A 401 -6.04 1.10 4.76
CA ARG A 401 -5.70 1.16 3.34
C ARG A 401 -6.76 0.51 2.46
N LEU A 402 -6.89 1.05 1.24
CA LEU A 402 -7.77 0.60 0.19
C LEU A 402 -6.98 -0.20 -0.85
N PHE A 403 -7.44 -1.40 -1.16
CA PHE A 403 -6.81 -2.29 -2.13
C PHE A 403 -7.80 -2.75 -3.19
N PRO A 404 -7.35 -3.01 -4.42
CA PRO A 404 -8.19 -3.69 -5.40
C PRO A 404 -8.45 -5.14 -4.95
N LYS A 405 -9.69 -5.61 -5.06
CA LYS A 405 -10.06 -6.98 -4.64
C LYS A 405 -9.65 -8.04 -5.68
N ASN A 406 -9.74 -7.70 -6.96
CA ASN A 406 -9.79 -8.66 -8.06
C ASN A 406 -8.80 -8.32 -9.20
N SER A 407 -8.90 -9.11 -10.27
CA SER A 407 -8.31 -8.85 -11.59
C SER A 407 -8.39 -7.36 -12.00
N PRO A 408 -7.40 -6.84 -12.76
CA PRO A 408 -7.41 -5.48 -13.32
C PRO A 408 -8.59 -5.14 -14.26
N THR A 409 -9.54 -6.06 -14.41
CA THR A 409 -10.77 -5.86 -15.18
C THR A 409 -11.93 -5.38 -14.32
N LYS A 410 -11.77 -5.30 -12.98
CA LYS A 410 -12.86 -5.00 -12.05
C LYS A 410 -12.63 -3.72 -11.24
N ALA A 411 -13.72 -3.04 -10.91
CA ALA A 411 -13.75 -1.85 -10.06
C ALA A 411 -13.91 -2.13 -8.56
N SER A 412 -13.96 -3.42 -8.20
CA SER A 412 -14.12 -3.87 -6.82
C SER A 412 -12.92 -3.53 -5.94
N PHE A 413 -13.16 -3.07 -4.72
CA PHE A 413 -12.12 -2.74 -3.75
C PHE A 413 -12.46 -3.21 -2.34
N VAL A 414 -11.44 -3.26 -1.49
CA VAL A 414 -11.55 -3.55 -0.07
C VAL A 414 -10.93 -2.44 0.77
N ILE A 415 -11.50 -2.21 1.95
CA ILE A 415 -10.95 -1.35 2.99
C ILE A 415 -10.51 -2.27 4.13
N MET A 416 -9.23 -2.23 4.48
CA MET A 416 -8.68 -3.04 5.56
C MET A 416 -9.11 -2.51 6.93
N THR A 417 -9.63 -3.38 7.79
CA THR A 417 -9.97 -3.07 9.19
C THR A 417 -8.88 -3.51 10.17
N LEU A 418 -7.96 -4.38 9.75
CA LEU A 418 -6.84 -4.89 10.54
C LEU A 418 -5.54 -4.91 9.72
N ASP A 419 -4.40 -4.89 10.42
CA ASP A 419 -3.09 -5.12 9.81
C ASP A 419 -2.87 -6.61 9.50
N ARG A 420 -2.17 -6.90 8.40
CA ARG A 420 -1.77 -8.25 8.01
C ARG A 420 -0.34 -8.26 7.48
N TYR A 421 0.40 -9.31 7.82
CA TYR A 421 1.75 -9.58 7.31
C TYR A 421 1.74 -10.25 5.91
N SER A 422 0.74 -9.93 5.10
CA SER A 422 0.61 -10.38 3.72
C SER A 422 0.60 -9.18 2.77
N THR A 423 0.93 -9.40 1.52
CA THR A 423 0.97 -8.35 0.49
C THR A 423 -0.14 -8.51 -0.54
N CYS A 424 -0.64 -7.40 -1.07
CA CYS A 424 -1.60 -7.37 -2.18
C CYS A 424 -1.14 -6.36 -3.24
N TYR A 425 -1.72 -6.39 -4.44
CA TYR A 425 -1.49 -5.39 -5.48
C TYR A 425 -1.71 -3.98 -4.90
N GLY A 426 -0.82 -3.05 -5.24
CA GLY A 426 -0.71 -1.68 -4.74
C GLY A 426 -1.99 -1.07 -4.13
N TYR A 427 -1.86 -0.51 -2.93
CA TYR A 427 -2.94 0.26 -2.33
C TYR A 427 -3.11 1.58 -3.09
N PHE A 428 -4.35 2.00 -3.30
CA PHE A 428 -4.65 3.23 -4.03
C PHE A 428 -5.28 4.31 -3.14
N GLY A 429 -5.53 4.00 -1.87
CA GLY A 429 -6.02 4.99 -0.92
C GLY A 429 -5.84 4.60 0.54
N GLU A 430 -6.00 5.57 1.42
CA GLU A 430 -5.82 5.44 2.86
C GLU A 430 -6.84 6.31 3.61
N VAL A 431 -7.55 5.72 4.56
CA VAL A 431 -8.48 6.43 5.43
C VAL A 431 -7.69 7.35 6.36
N ILE A 432 -7.95 8.65 6.25
CA ILE A 432 -7.34 9.71 7.08
C ILE A 432 -8.14 9.87 8.38
N THR A 433 -9.47 9.88 8.28
CA THR A 433 -10.40 10.04 9.40
C THR A 433 -11.67 9.22 9.16
N GLY A 434 -12.37 8.82 10.22
CA GLY A 434 -13.58 8.00 10.09
C GLY A 434 -13.33 6.50 10.14
N MET A 435 -12.18 6.03 10.65
CA MET A 435 -11.92 4.60 10.81
C MET A 435 -12.93 3.93 11.76
N GLU A 436 -13.41 4.65 12.76
CA GLU A 436 -14.48 4.21 13.66
C GLU A 436 -15.84 4.03 12.96
N VAL A 437 -16.06 4.72 11.83
CA VAL A 437 -17.23 4.50 10.97
C VAL A 437 -17.04 3.19 10.19
N ILE A 438 -15.84 2.96 9.64
CA ILE A 438 -15.48 1.72 8.96
C ILE A 438 -15.58 0.51 9.92
N ASP A 439 -15.05 0.62 11.14
CA ASP A 439 -15.13 -0.45 12.13
C ASP A 439 -16.57 -0.76 12.54
N ARG A 440 -17.42 0.28 12.67
CA ARG A 440 -18.86 0.08 12.94
C ARG A 440 -19.57 -0.58 11.77
N ALA A 441 -19.29 -0.16 10.53
CA ALA A 441 -19.81 -0.83 9.33
C ALA A 441 -19.33 -2.29 9.22
N ALA A 442 -18.10 -2.55 9.65
CA ALA A 442 -17.50 -3.88 9.72
C ALA A 442 -17.89 -4.69 10.97
N SER A 443 -18.68 -4.14 11.88
CA SER A 443 -19.12 -4.87 13.08
C SER A 443 -20.18 -5.93 12.74
N ASN A 444 -20.59 -6.76 13.70
CA ASN A 444 -21.71 -7.69 13.51
C ASN A 444 -23.08 -7.04 13.81
N VAL A 445 -23.12 -5.71 13.99
CA VAL A 445 -24.35 -4.97 14.31
C VAL A 445 -25.26 -4.87 13.09
N TYR A 446 -24.69 -4.77 11.90
CA TYR A 446 -25.42 -4.61 10.64
C TYR A 446 -25.05 -5.73 9.66
N ASP A 447 -26.01 -6.11 8.82
CA ASP A 447 -25.69 -6.87 7.61
C ASP A 447 -24.86 -5.97 6.68
N ILE A 448 -23.73 -6.48 6.19
CA ILE A 448 -22.83 -5.71 5.34
C ILE A 448 -23.53 -5.22 4.06
N THR A 449 -24.51 -5.98 3.57
CA THR A 449 -25.28 -5.65 2.37
C THR A 449 -26.23 -4.47 2.57
N ASN A 450 -26.50 -4.08 3.82
CA ASN A 450 -27.30 -2.91 4.16
C ASN A 450 -26.45 -1.65 4.37
N ILE A 451 -25.12 -1.78 4.36
CA ILE A 451 -24.21 -0.62 4.45
C ILE A 451 -24.15 0.03 3.07
N THR A 452 -24.57 1.29 3.00
CA THR A 452 -24.66 2.07 1.76
C THR A 452 -23.79 3.30 1.82
N ILE A 453 -23.20 3.67 0.68
CA ILE A 453 -22.57 4.98 0.49
C ILE A 453 -23.69 5.99 0.21
N SER A 454 -24.18 6.68 1.23
CA SER A 454 -25.30 7.63 1.11
C SER A 454 -24.92 8.94 0.43
N GLY A 455 -23.65 9.34 0.56
CA GLY A 455 -23.07 10.49 -0.13
C GLY A 455 -21.58 10.29 -0.32
N CYS A 456 -21.03 10.85 -1.40
CA CYS A 456 -19.59 10.90 -1.60
C CYS A 456 -19.21 12.09 -2.48
N GLY A 457 -17.92 12.39 -2.52
CA GLY A 457 -17.37 13.45 -3.33
C GLY A 457 -15.91 13.72 -3.01
N ILE A 458 -15.37 14.81 -3.54
CA ILE A 458 -13.99 15.23 -3.28
C ILE A 458 -13.95 16.42 -2.31
N VAL A 459 -12.82 16.58 -1.64
CA VAL A 459 -12.50 17.73 -0.79
C VAL A 459 -11.32 18.47 -1.41
N VAL A 460 -11.51 19.76 -1.63
CA VAL A 460 -10.45 20.66 -2.10
C VAL A 460 -10.14 21.65 -0.98
N ASP A 461 -8.88 21.70 -0.58
CA ASP A 461 -8.39 22.69 0.39
C ASP A 461 -8.28 24.06 -0.32
N CYS A 462 -8.87 25.09 0.29
CA CYS A 462 -8.99 26.44 -0.27
C CYS A 462 -7.72 27.28 -0.15
#